data_AF-A0A2I1DFK0-F1
#
_entry.id   AF-A0A2I1DFK0-F1
#
_cell.length_a   1.000
_cell.length_b   1.000
_cell.length_c   1.000
_cell.angle_alpha   90.00
_cell.angle_beta   90.00
_cell.angle_gamma   90.00
#
_symmetry.space_group_name_H-M   'P 1'
#
loop_
_entity.id
_entity.type
_entity.pdbx_description
1 polymer ?
#
loop_
_entity_poly.entity_id
_entity_poly.type
_entity_poly.pdbx_seq_one_letter_code
_entity_poly.pdbx_strand_id
1 'polypeptide(L)'
;MGFPARAKWYAQSTNLSLRILTGITSLIALCVFGWANSSHDITDLGYYDLGGPMLSPVIAGTGYTLAWSIIAVCVELLSHKPIHHGVYVTFDLFAWTGLVATIVMYLLWMMPYLRGVAYDCKAGYRDCSGKTLADIEYFGTAVALVTMILYFWLFVRSCISTHKLRKEARLSRKESNDSRA
;
A
#
# COMPACT_ATOMS: atom_id res chain seq x y z
N MET A 1 -6.95 -32.74 13.03
CA MET A 1 -8.14 -32.62 12.15
C MET A 1 -7.80 -31.67 11.01
N GLY A 2 -7.66 -32.17 9.78
CA GLY A 2 -7.28 -31.34 8.63
C GLY A 2 -8.37 -30.33 8.30
N PHE A 3 -8.01 -29.06 8.09
CA PHE A 3 -8.92 -28.08 7.49
C PHE A 3 -9.48 -28.66 6.19
N PRO A 4 -10.82 -28.63 5.96
CA PRO A 4 -11.39 -29.14 4.72
C PRO A 4 -10.77 -28.41 3.54
N ALA A 5 -10.38 -29.13 2.49
CA ALA A 5 -9.64 -28.59 1.35
C ALA A 5 -10.26 -27.30 0.75
N ARG A 6 -11.59 -27.17 0.81
CA ARG A 6 -12.33 -25.95 0.45
C ARG A 6 -11.92 -24.72 1.27
N ALA A 7 -11.75 -24.84 2.59
CA ALA A 7 -11.43 -23.71 3.46
C ALA A 7 -10.04 -23.13 3.18
N LYS A 8 -9.06 -23.99 2.85
CA LYS A 8 -7.73 -23.53 2.39
C LYS A 8 -7.81 -22.79 1.06
N TRP A 9 -8.59 -23.31 0.11
CA TRP A 9 -8.76 -22.70 -1.21
C TRP A 9 -9.43 -21.32 -1.13
N TYR A 10 -10.50 -21.18 -0.33
CA TYR A 10 -11.13 -19.87 -0.11
C TYR A 10 -10.17 -18.88 0.56
N ALA A 11 -9.41 -19.31 1.58
CA ALA A 11 -8.48 -18.43 2.27
C ALA A 11 -7.34 -17.93 1.35
N GLN A 12 -6.86 -18.78 0.44
CA GLN A 12 -5.88 -18.43 -0.59
C GLN A 12 -6.48 -17.50 -1.64
N SER A 13 -7.66 -17.82 -2.16
CA SER A 13 -8.36 -16.99 -3.15
C SER A 13 -8.64 -15.58 -2.62
N THR A 14 -9.10 -15.43 -1.36
CA THR A 14 -9.33 -14.11 -0.77
C THR A 14 -8.03 -13.31 -0.63
N ASN A 15 -6.91 -13.96 -0.27
CA ASN A 15 -5.62 -13.27 -0.16
C ASN A 15 -5.15 -12.77 -1.53
N LEU A 16 -5.22 -13.63 -2.54
CA LEU A 16 -4.88 -13.28 -3.91
C LEU A 16 -5.73 -12.11 -4.43
N SER A 17 -7.05 -12.15 -4.22
CA SER A 17 -7.95 -11.07 -4.63
C SER A 17 -7.62 -9.75 -3.92
N LEU A 18 -7.31 -9.78 -2.62
CA LEU A 18 -6.88 -8.60 -1.87
C LEU A 18 -5.56 -8.05 -2.42
N ARG A 19 -4.59 -8.91 -2.76
CA ARG A 19 -3.31 -8.50 -3.35
C ARG A 19 -3.50 -7.83 -4.72
N ILE A 20 -4.35 -8.40 -5.58
CA ILE A 20 -4.67 -7.84 -6.88
C ILE A 20 -5.35 -6.47 -6.70
N LEU A 21 -6.34 -6.36 -5.82
CA LEU A 21 -7.02 -5.10 -5.54
C LEU A 21 -6.05 -4.04 -4.99
N THR A 22 -5.14 -4.45 -4.12
CA THR A 22 -4.10 -3.59 -3.55
C THR A 22 -3.12 -3.11 -4.65
N GLY A 23 -2.76 -3.99 -5.58
CA GLY A 23 -1.96 -3.65 -6.75
C GLY A 23 -2.67 -2.64 -7.66
N ILE A 24 -3.95 -2.85 -7.98
CA ILE A 24 -4.74 -1.94 -8.82
C ILE A 24 -4.85 -0.56 -8.18
N THR A 25 -5.20 -0.49 -6.90
CA THR A 25 -5.30 0.80 -6.18
C THR A 25 -3.94 1.50 -6.09
N SER A 26 -2.85 0.76 -5.83
CA SER A 26 -1.49 1.31 -5.86
C SER A 26 -1.13 1.87 -7.23
N LEU A 27 -1.49 1.17 -8.31
CA LEU A 27 -1.22 1.61 -9.68
C LEU A 27 -2.00 2.89 -10.02
N ILE A 28 -3.27 2.96 -9.65
CA ILE A 28 -4.08 4.18 -9.85
C ILE A 28 -3.46 5.35 -9.10
N ALA A 29 -3.12 5.18 -7.82
CA ALA A 29 -2.47 6.22 -7.03
C ALA A 29 -1.12 6.65 -7.66
N LEU A 30 -0.31 5.70 -8.10
CA LEU A 30 0.98 5.96 -8.74
C LEU A 30 0.82 6.77 -10.04
N CYS A 31 -0.15 6.44 -10.88
CA CYS A 31 -0.43 7.19 -12.10
C CYS A 31 -0.91 8.61 -11.79
N VAL A 32 -1.78 8.78 -10.80
CA VAL A 32 -2.31 10.08 -10.38
C VAL A 32 -1.19 10.97 -9.83
N PHE A 33 -0.40 10.47 -8.88
CA PHE A 33 0.70 11.24 -8.30
C PHE A 33 1.83 11.47 -9.29
N GLY A 34 2.11 10.52 -10.18
CA GLY A 34 3.08 10.70 -11.27
C GLY A 34 2.66 11.82 -12.23
N TRP A 35 1.37 11.89 -12.57
CA TRP A 35 0.83 12.99 -13.36
C TRP A 35 0.85 14.32 -12.60
N ALA A 36 0.52 14.31 -11.30
CA ALA A 36 0.58 15.50 -10.46
C ALA A 36 2.03 16.04 -10.37
N ASN A 37 3.01 15.17 -10.16
CA ASN A 37 4.43 15.55 -10.12
C ASN A 37 4.90 16.14 -11.45
N SER A 38 4.52 15.52 -12.57
CA SER A 38 4.78 16.07 -13.90
C SER A 38 4.11 17.42 -14.11
N SER A 39 2.91 17.62 -13.57
CA SER A 39 2.21 18.90 -13.63
C SER A 39 2.91 19.98 -12.80
N HIS A 40 3.48 19.66 -11.63
CA HIS A 40 4.32 20.61 -10.89
C HIS A 40 5.57 21.03 -11.67
N ASP A 41 6.15 20.12 -12.45
CA ASP A 41 7.31 20.42 -13.30
C ASP A 41 6.92 21.25 -14.55
N ILE A 42 5.82 20.91 -15.22
CA ILE A 42 5.40 21.48 -16.51
C ILE A 42 4.54 22.75 -16.37
N THR A 43 3.60 22.78 -15.42
CA THR A 43 2.56 23.84 -15.35
C THR A 43 2.99 25.09 -14.60
N ASP A 44 4.29 25.27 -14.40
CA ASP A 44 4.82 26.46 -13.77
C ASP A 44 4.22 26.74 -12.38
N LEU A 45 3.88 25.68 -11.65
CA LEU A 45 3.66 25.74 -10.21
C LEU A 45 5.01 25.63 -9.51
N GLY A 46 5.15 26.26 -8.34
CA GLY A 46 6.37 26.11 -7.56
C GLY A 46 6.54 24.65 -7.13
N TYR A 47 7.65 23.98 -7.50
CA TYR A 47 7.96 22.62 -7.01
C TYR A 47 7.96 22.51 -5.47
N TYR A 48 8.23 23.64 -4.79
CA TYR A 48 8.21 23.76 -3.34
C TYR A 48 6.86 24.18 -2.75
N ASP A 49 5.83 24.26 -3.59
CA ASP A 49 4.51 24.70 -3.17
C ASP A 49 3.66 23.52 -2.70
N LEU A 50 2.99 23.72 -1.56
CA LEU A 50 2.07 22.77 -0.92
C LEU A 50 2.58 21.32 -0.98
N GLY A 51 1.82 20.40 -1.59
CA GLY A 51 2.12 18.98 -1.62
C GLY A 51 3.32 18.60 -2.50
N GLY A 52 3.84 19.52 -3.33
CA GLY A 52 4.87 19.26 -4.34
C GLY A 52 6.09 18.48 -3.83
N PRO A 53 6.77 18.93 -2.76
CA PRO A 53 7.93 18.23 -2.20
C PRO A 53 7.64 16.80 -1.72
N MET A 54 6.39 16.51 -1.37
CA MET A 54 5.97 15.21 -0.86
C MET A 54 5.48 14.26 -1.95
N LEU A 55 5.27 14.73 -3.19
CA LEU A 55 4.84 13.89 -4.31
C LEU A 55 5.87 12.79 -4.61
N SER A 56 7.16 13.12 -4.68
CA SER A 56 8.21 12.13 -4.94
C SER A 56 8.28 11.03 -3.86
N PRO A 57 8.28 11.34 -2.55
CA PRO A 57 8.13 10.33 -1.49
C PRO A 57 6.85 9.49 -1.60
N VAL A 58 5.71 10.09 -1.91
CA VAL A 58 4.44 9.36 -2.06
C VAL A 58 4.49 8.42 -3.27
N ILE A 59 5.07 8.85 -4.39
CA ILE A 59 5.33 8.02 -5.59
C ILE A 59 6.25 6.85 -5.22
N ALA A 60 7.32 7.09 -4.47
CA ALA A 60 8.21 6.01 -4.03
C ALA A 60 7.50 5.00 -3.13
N GLY A 61 6.67 5.47 -2.18
CA GLY A 61 5.87 4.62 -1.30
C GLY A 61 4.83 3.78 -2.07
N THR A 62 4.07 4.41 -2.96
CA THR A 62 3.07 3.75 -3.83
C THR A 62 3.71 2.84 -4.88
N GLY A 63 4.91 3.16 -5.34
CA GLY A 63 5.71 2.30 -6.22
C GLY A 63 6.18 1.05 -5.50
N TYR A 64 6.67 1.18 -4.26
CA TYR A 64 7.03 0.04 -3.43
C TYR A 64 5.84 -0.88 -3.16
N THR A 65 4.67 -0.31 -2.84
CA THR A 65 3.46 -1.12 -2.64
C THR A 65 3.04 -1.85 -3.91
N LEU A 66 3.04 -1.19 -5.06
CA LEU A 66 2.75 -1.84 -6.34
C LEU A 66 3.73 -3.00 -6.61
N ALA A 67 5.03 -2.75 -6.48
CA ALA A 67 6.07 -3.75 -6.70
C ALA A 67 5.88 -4.96 -5.77
N TRP A 68 5.65 -4.71 -4.48
CA TRP A 68 5.41 -5.78 -3.52
C TRP A 68 4.13 -6.58 -3.80
N SER A 69 3.04 -5.90 -4.21
CA SER A 69 1.81 -6.59 -4.62
C SER A 69 2.04 -7.51 -5.82
N ILE A 70 2.77 -7.06 -6.84
CA ILE A 70 3.11 -7.85 -8.02
C ILE A 70 3.96 -9.06 -7.62
N ILE A 71 5.02 -8.85 -6.84
CA ILE A 71 5.89 -9.93 -6.35
C ILE A 71 5.05 -10.96 -5.58
N ALA A 72 4.24 -10.52 -4.63
CA ALA A 72 3.40 -11.41 -3.83
C ALA A 72 2.44 -12.25 -4.70
N VAL A 73 1.77 -11.63 -5.68
CA VAL A 73 0.88 -12.33 -6.63
C VAL A 73 1.66 -13.32 -7.48
N CYS A 74 2.80 -12.91 -8.05
CA CYS A 74 3.64 -13.78 -8.86
C CYS A 74 4.11 -14.99 -8.05
N VAL A 75 4.57 -14.79 -6.82
CA VAL A 75 5.02 -15.91 -6.01
C VAL A 75 3.86 -16.81 -5.60
N GLU A 76 2.68 -16.28 -5.26
CA GLU A 76 1.49 -17.10 -4.97
C GLU A 76 0.99 -17.91 -6.17
N LEU A 77 1.13 -17.39 -7.40
CA LEU A 77 0.72 -18.08 -8.62
C LEU A 77 1.76 -19.09 -9.13
N LEU A 78 3.06 -18.76 -9.02
CA LEU A 78 4.14 -19.56 -9.59
C LEU A 78 4.72 -20.58 -8.60
N SER A 79 4.65 -20.31 -7.30
CA SER A 79 5.22 -21.22 -6.30
C SER A 79 4.21 -22.28 -5.90
N HIS A 80 4.49 -23.52 -6.32
CA HIS A 80 3.84 -24.71 -5.74
C HIS A 80 4.22 -24.96 -4.27
N LYS A 81 5.16 -24.19 -3.71
CA LYS A 81 5.61 -24.27 -2.32
C LYS A 81 5.16 -23.05 -1.52
N PRO A 82 4.63 -23.24 -0.30
CA PRO A 82 4.21 -22.13 0.54
C PRO A 82 5.42 -21.34 1.03
N ILE A 83 5.46 -20.04 0.73
CA ILE A 83 6.44 -19.13 1.36
C ILE A 83 6.16 -19.08 2.86
N HIS A 84 7.22 -18.88 3.64
CA HIS A 84 7.09 -18.63 5.07
C HIS A 84 6.25 -17.36 5.32
N HIS A 85 5.17 -17.48 6.09
CA HIS A 85 4.21 -16.39 6.32
C HIS A 85 4.83 -15.14 6.96
N GLY A 86 5.94 -15.31 7.70
CA GLY A 86 6.70 -14.18 8.25
C GLY A 86 7.30 -13.24 7.19
N VAL A 87 7.54 -13.71 5.97
CA VAL A 87 7.97 -12.84 4.85
C VAL A 87 6.87 -11.85 4.53
N TYR A 88 5.64 -12.32 4.33
CA TYR A 88 4.48 -11.46 4.08
C TYR A 88 4.27 -10.45 5.21
N VAL A 89 4.35 -10.88 6.48
CA VAL A 89 4.24 -9.97 7.63
C VAL A 89 5.22 -8.79 7.53
N THR A 90 6.49 -9.07 7.20
CA THR A 90 7.55 -8.06 7.20
C THR A 90 7.35 -7.05 6.07
N PHE A 91 7.15 -7.54 4.85
CA PHE A 91 7.00 -6.67 3.68
C PHE A 91 5.65 -5.94 3.67
N ASP A 92 4.57 -6.55 4.18
CA ASP A 92 3.27 -5.88 4.36
C ASP A 92 3.36 -4.77 5.42
N LEU A 93 4.11 -4.99 6.50
CA LEU A 93 4.34 -3.97 7.51
C LEU A 93 5.14 -2.80 6.94
N PHE A 94 6.20 -3.05 6.16
CA PHE A 94 6.95 -1.98 5.50
C PHE A 94 6.11 -1.23 4.46
N ALA A 95 5.30 -1.95 3.68
CA ALA A 95 4.38 -1.34 2.72
C ALA A 95 3.38 -0.42 3.42
N TRP A 96 2.77 -0.91 4.51
CA TRP A 96 1.83 -0.15 5.30
C TRP A 96 2.49 1.06 5.98
N THR A 97 3.56 0.86 6.76
CA THR A 97 4.23 1.94 7.50
C THR A 97 4.83 2.99 6.59
N GLY A 98 5.46 2.59 5.49
CA GLY A 98 6.01 3.51 4.49
C GLY A 98 4.92 4.36 3.87
N LEU A 99 3.80 3.75 3.47
CA LEU A 99 2.69 4.49 2.88
C LEU A 99 1.95 5.39 3.89
N VAL A 100 1.78 4.95 5.14
CA VAL A 100 1.25 5.79 6.22
C VAL A 100 2.13 7.02 6.42
N ALA A 101 3.44 6.82 6.54
CA ALA A 101 4.38 7.90 6.78
C ALA A 101 4.35 8.93 5.65
N THR A 102 4.38 8.49 4.39
CA THR A 102 4.38 9.40 3.23
C THR A 102 3.05 10.12 3.05
N ILE A 103 1.91 9.44 3.22
CA ILE A 103 0.58 10.08 3.13
C ILE A 103 0.38 11.11 4.26
N VAL A 104 0.77 10.78 5.49
CA VAL A 104 0.65 11.72 6.62
C VAL A 104 1.50 12.96 6.36
N MET A 105 2.75 12.79 5.92
CA MET A 105 3.63 13.91 5.58
C MET A 105 3.07 14.75 4.43
N TYR A 106 2.51 14.11 3.40
CA TYR A 106 1.84 14.79 2.29
C TYR A 106 0.63 15.62 2.76
N LEU A 107 -0.24 15.03 3.58
CA LEU A 107 -1.41 15.73 4.13
C LEU A 107 -1.02 16.92 5.02
N LEU A 108 0.05 16.80 5.79
CA LEU A 108 0.58 17.91 6.60
C LEU A 108 1.04 19.09 5.71
N TRP A 109 1.70 18.78 4.59
CA TRP A 109 2.10 19.79 3.60
C TRP A 109 0.93 20.39 2.81
N MET A 110 -0.13 19.62 2.58
CA MET A 110 -1.37 20.10 1.95
C MET A 110 -2.28 20.90 2.91
N MET A 111 -1.98 20.95 4.21
CA MET A 111 -2.80 21.63 5.20
C MET A 111 -3.07 23.13 4.90
N PRO A 112 -2.12 23.93 4.39
CA PRO A 112 -2.39 25.32 4.04
C PRO A 112 -3.47 25.45 2.96
N TYR A 113 -3.54 24.51 2.01
CA TYR A 113 -4.59 24.49 0.99
C TYR A 113 -5.98 24.32 1.59
N LEU A 114 -6.12 23.43 2.58
CA LEU A 114 -7.37 23.23 3.33
C LEU A 114 -7.81 24.48 4.11
N ARG A 115 -6.88 25.41 4.40
CA ARG A 115 -7.17 26.69 5.05
C ARG A 115 -7.45 27.82 4.06
N GLY A 116 -7.50 27.52 2.76
CA GLY A 116 -7.82 28.46 1.70
C GLY A 116 -6.62 29.09 0.99
N VAL A 117 -5.39 28.59 1.23
CA VAL A 117 -4.21 29.01 0.45
C VAL A 117 -4.26 28.32 -0.92
N ALA A 118 -4.35 29.10 -1.99
CA ALA A 118 -4.28 28.56 -3.34
C ALA A 118 -2.84 28.21 -3.72
N TYR A 119 -2.68 27.40 -4.77
CA TYR A 119 -1.38 27.16 -5.40
C TYR A 119 -0.79 28.47 -5.96
N ASP A 120 0.50 28.68 -5.71
CA ASP A 120 1.29 29.78 -6.25
C ASP A 120 1.68 29.50 -7.71
N CYS A 121 1.14 30.30 -8.63
CA CYS A 121 1.61 30.31 -10.01
C CYS A 121 3.00 30.95 -10.08
N LYS A 122 3.94 30.39 -10.84
CA LYS A 122 5.21 31.07 -11.13
C LYS A 122 4.96 32.41 -11.83
N ALA A 123 5.86 33.36 -11.57
CA ALA A 123 5.78 34.72 -12.08
C ALA A 123 5.62 34.75 -13.60
N GLY A 124 4.49 35.30 -14.08
CA GLY A 124 4.17 35.44 -15.51
C GLY A 124 2.87 34.75 -15.93
N TYR A 125 2.38 33.79 -15.14
CA TYR A 125 1.13 33.08 -15.42
C TYR A 125 0.03 33.49 -14.44
N ARG A 126 -1.12 33.96 -14.96
CA ARG A 126 -2.28 34.39 -14.15
C ARG A 126 -3.32 33.30 -13.92
N ASP A 127 -3.36 32.29 -14.78
CA ASP A 127 -4.28 31.14 -14.69
C ASP A 127 -3.45 29.85 -14.61
N CYS A 128 -2.92 29.54 -13.44
CA CYS A 128 -2.46 28.17 -13.17
C CYS A 128 -3.65 27.31 -12.75
N SER A 129 -3.79 26.12 -13.33
CA SER A 129 -4.88 25.18 -13.07
C SER A 129 -4.76 24.47 -11.71
N GLY A 130 -4.32 25.21 -10.67
CA GLY A 130 -4.01 24.69 -9.34
C GLY A 130 -5.21 24.05 -8.64
N LYS A 131 -6.44 24.50 -8.93
CA LYS A 131 -7.65 23.84 -8.41
C LYS A 131 -7.82 22.43 -8.99
N THR A 132 -7.69 22.28 -10.30
CA THR A 132 -7.77 20.97 -10.97
C THR A 132 -6.68 20.03 -10.47
N LEU A 133 -5.46 20.56 -10.27
CA LEU A 133 -4.36 19.78 -9.70
C LEU A 133 -4.67 19.30 -8.29
N ALA A 134 -5.18 20.19 -7.43
CA ALA A 134 -5.58 19.82 -6.07
C ALA A 134 -6.66 18.73 -6.06
N ASP A 135 -7.70 18.85 -6.89
CA ASP A 135 -8.77 17.85 -6.98
C ASP A 135 -8.23 16.46 -7.38
N ILE A 136 -7.29 16.43 -8.33
CA ILE A 136 -6.62 15.19 -8.78
C ILE A 136 -5.73 14.62 -7.67
N GLU A 137 -4.98 15.47 -6.98
CA GLU A 137 -4.15 15.10 -5.84
C GLU A 137 -4.98 14.53 -4.67
N TYR A 138 -6.14 15.11 -4.37
CA TYR A 138 -7.08 14.56 -3.38
C TYR A 138 -7.62 13.20 -3.79
N PHE A 139 -7.96 13.02 -5.07
CA PHE A 139 -8.37 11.72 -5.59
C PHE A 139 -7.25 10.69 -5.43
N GLY A 140 -6.02 11.02 -5.81
CA GLY A 140 -4.84 10.16 -5.61
C GLY A 140 -4.62 9.81 -4.15
N THR A 141 -4.78 10.79 -3.27
CA THR A 141 -4.67 10.61 -1.81
C THR A 141 -5.75 9.67 -1.28
N ALA A 142 -7.01 9.82 -1.72
CA ALA A 142 -8.10 8.94 -1.33
C ALA A 142 -7.84 7.49 -1.77
N VAL A 143 -7.36 7.28 -2.99
CA VAL A 143 -6.99 5.95 -3.48
C VAL A 143 -5.82 5.37 -2.69
N ALA A 144 -4.81 6.17 -2.37
CA ALA A 144 -3.67 5.75 -1.54
C ALA A 144 -4.08 5.39 -0.11
N LEU A 145 -5.07 6.09 0.48
CA LEU A 145 -5.67 5.71 1.76
C LEU A 145 -6.37 4.34 1.67
N VAL A 146 -7.07 4.05 0.56
CA VAL A 146 -7.66 2.72 0.33
C VAL A 146 -6.55 1.66 0.27
N THR A 147 -5.48 1.91 -0.49
CA THR A 147 -4.31 1.01 -0.55
C THR A 147 -3.71 0.77 0.84
N MET A 148 -3.58 1.83 1.66
CA MET A 148 -3.08 1.73 3.02
C MET A 148 -3.95 0.82 3.90
N ILE A 149 -5.27 0.97 3.84
CA ILE A 149 -6.22 0.12 4.59
C ILE A 149 -6.10 -1.35 4.14
N LEU A 150 -5.98 -1.59 2.83
CA LEU A 150 -5.81 -2.94 2.29
C LEU A 150 -4.50 -3.58 2.76
N TYR A 151 -3.39 -2.84 2.79
CA TYR A 151 -2.13 -3.34 3.34
C TYR A 151 -2.19 -3.65 4.83
N PHE A 152 -2.86 -2.80 5.61
CA PHE A 152 -3.08 -3.07 7.02
C PHE A 152 -3.85 -4.38 7.21
N TRP A 153 -4.88 -4.60 6.40
CA TRP A 153 -5.64 -5.84 6.45
C TRP A 153 -4.80 -7.06 6.06
N LEU A 154 -4.01 -6.97 4.99
CA LEU A 154 -3.06 -8.02 4.59
C LEU A 154 -2.05 -8.33 5.70
N PHE A 155 -1.48 -7.30 6.32
CA PHE A 155 -0.56 -7.42 7.45
C PHE A 155 -1.20 -8.16 8.64
N VAL A 156 -2.39 -7.74 9.07
CA VAL A 156 -3.12 -8.37 10.18
C VAL A 156 -3.42 -9.84 9.86
N ARG A 157 -3.83 -10.14 8.62
CA ARG A 157 -4.11 -11.51 8.17
C ARG A 157 -2.84 -12.38 8.17
N SER A 158 -1.72 -11.83 7.72
CA SER A 158 -0.41 -12.51 7.74
C SER A 158 0.04 -12.80 9.18
N CYS A 159 -0.19 -11.88 10.12
CA CYS A 159 0.06 -12.09 11.55
C CYS A 159 -0.79 -13.23 12.12
N ILE A 160 -2.10 -13.23 11.84
CA ILE A 160 -3.02 -14.29 12.29
C ILE A 160 -2.59 -15.65 11.74
N SER A 161 -2.24 -15.74 10.47
CA SER A 161 -1.80 -17.01 9.86
C SER A 161 -0.51 -17.53 10.51
N THR A 162 0.46 -16.64 10.74
CA THR A 162 1.73 -16.99 11.41
C THR A 162 1.48 -17.49 12.83
N HIS A 163 0.57 -16.84 13.58
CA HIS A 163 0.20 -17.28 14.92
C HIS A 163 -0.46 -18.67 14.92
N LYS A 164 -1.37 -18.93 13.97
CA LYS A 164 -2.02 -20.25 13.83
C LYS A 164 -1.01 -21.35 13.53
N LEU A 165 -0.11 -21.14 12.57
CA LEU A 165 0.94 -22.12 12.23
C LEU A 165 1.87 -22.41 13.42
N ARG A 166 2.24 -21.39 14.18
CA ARG A 166 3.05 -21.56 15.40
C ARG A 166 2.32 -22.40 16.45
N LYS A 167 1.01 -22.20 16.61
CA LYS A 167 0.19 -22.97 17.55
C LYS A 167 0.07 -24.44 17.12
N GLU A 168 -0.16 -24.70 15.84
CA GLU A 168 -0.23 -26.06 15.28
C GLU A 168 1.09 -26.81 15.46
N ALA A 169 2.23 -26.18 15.13
CA ALA A 169 3.55 -26.79 15.32
C ALA A 169 3.84 -27.17 16.78
N ARG A 170 3.37 -26.37 17.75
CA ARG A 170 3.52 -26.67 19.19
C ARG A 170 2.68 -27.88 19.61
N LEU A 171 1.45 -27.99 19.10
CA LEU A 171 0.56 -29.11 19.40
C LEU A 171 1.11 -30.42 18.84
N SER A 172 1.53 -30.42 17.56
CA SER A 172 2.15 -31.60 16.95
C SER A 172 3.43 -32.04 17.65
N ARG A 173 4.25 -31.09 18.15
CA ARG A 173 5.44 -31.41 18.95
C ARG A 173 5.08 -32.05 20.29
N LYS A 174 3.99 -31.62 20.92
CA LYS A 174 3.50 -32.20 22.18
C LYS A 174 3.00 -33.63 21.97
N GLU A 175 2.16 -33.86 20.96
CA GLU A 175 1.68 -35.20 20.59
C GLU A 175 2.83 -36.18 20.26
N SER A 176 3.87 -35.70 19.56
CA SER A 176 5.06 -36.50 19.26
C SER A 176 5.89 -36.85 20.50
N ASN A 177 5.85 -36.05 21.56
CA ASN A 177 6.54 -36.34 22.81
C ASN A 177 5.73 -37.31 23.67
N ASP A 178 4.41 -37.10 23.75
CA ASP A 178 3.49 -37.95 24.52
C ASP A 178 3.39 -39.38 23.94
N SER A 179 3.62 -39.56 22.64
CA SER A 179 3.65 -40.88 21.98
C SER A 179 4.98 -41.65 22.12
N ARG A 180 6.03 -41.01 22.67
CA ARG A 180 7.35 -41.62 22.92
C ARG A 180 7.60 -41.96 24.39
N ALA A 181 6.73 -41.50 25.29
CA ALA A 181 6.76 -41.79 26.72
C ALA A 181 5.89 -43.03 27.02
#